data_AF-A0A0F3NIH6-F1
#
_entry.id   AF-A0A0F3NIH6-F1
#
_cell.length_a   1.000
_cell.length_b   1.000
_cell.length_c   1.000
_cell.angle_alpha   90.00
_cell.angle_beta   90.00
_cell.angle_gamma   90.00
#
_symmetry.space_group_name_H-M   'P 1'
#
loop_
_entity.id
_entity.type
_entity.pdbx_description
1 polymer ?
#
loop_
_entity_poly.entity_id
_entity_poly.type
_entity_poly.pdbx_seq_one_letter_code
_entity_poly.pdbx_strand_id
1 'polypeptide(L)' 'MEARLKGAAFEISHCEAYDYVIVNEDIEETADRISNILRAEQMKTCRQVGLRELLESRFPLED' A
#
# COMPACT_ATOMS: atom_id res chain seq x y z
N MET A 1 33.60 -8.19 0.79
CA MET A 1 32.66 -7.07 1.04
C MET A 1 31.96 -6.62 -0.25
N GLU A 2 32.70 -6.43 -1.35
CA GLU A 2 32.16 -6.00 -2.66
C GLU A 2 31.01 -6.86 -3.23
N ALA A 3 31.03 -8.18 -3.08
CA ALA A 3 29.98 -9.04 -3.63
C ALA A 3 28.61 -8.82 -2.96
N ARG A 4 28.57 -8.52 -1.66
CA ARG A 4 27.31 -8.25 -0.92
C ARG A 4 26.74 -6.88 -1.26
N LEU A 5 27.60 -5.87 -1.43
CA LEU A 5 27.21 -4.52 -1.87
C LEU A 5 26.68 -4.51 -3.32
N LYS A 6 27.29 -5.29 -4.22
CA LYS A 6 26.81 -5.43 -5.61
C LYS A 6 25.43 -6.10 -5.68
N GLY A 7 25.17 -7.12 -4.86
CA GLY A 7 23.84 -7.74 -4.76
C GLY A 7 22.78 -6.78 -4.25
N ALA A 8 23.08 -6.04 -3.19
CA ALA A 8 22.16 -5.07 -2.61
C ALA A 8 21.79 -3.94 -3.59
N ALA A 9 22.75 -3.42 -4.37
CA ALA A 9 22.46 -2.39 -5.37
C ALA A 9 21.54 -2.89 -6.50
N PHE A 10 21.67 -4.15 -6.91
CA PHE A 10 20.80 -4.77 -7.91
C PHE A 10 19.39 -5.03 -7.36
N GLU A 11 19.25 -5.41 -6.10
CA GLU A 11 17.93 -5.58 -5.47
C GLU A 11 17.22 -4.23 -5.27
N ILE A 12 17.96 -3.19 -4.86
CA ILE A 12 17.41 -1.83 -4.70
C ILE A 12 16.96 -1.24 -6.04
N SER A 13 17.64 -1.52 -7.16
CA SER A 13 17.21 -1.01 -8.47
C SER A 13 15.86 -1.56 -8.93
N HIS A 14 15.33 -2.61 -8.29
CA HIS A 14 13.98 -3.12 -8.55
C HIS A 14 12.89 -2.44 -7.69
N CYS A 15 13.24 -1.46 -6.84
CA CYS A 15 12.26 -0.79 -5.98
C CYS A 15 11.19 0.00 -6.78
N GLU A 16 11.51 0.40 -8.02
CA GLU A 16 10.59 1.09 -8.94
C GLU A 16 9.38 0.24 -9.34
N ALA A 17 9.45 -1.09 -9.17
CA ALA A 17 8.36 -2.01 -9.47
C ALA A 17 7.33 -2.15 -8.32
N TYR A 18 7.57 -1.54 -7.16
CA TYR A 18 6.69 -1.62 -6.00
C TYR A 18 5.79 -0.38 -5.89
N ASP A 19 4.58 -0.57 -5.36
CA ASP A 19 3.63 0.53 -5.13
C ASP A 19 4.12 1.51 -4.03
N TYR A 20 4.88 1.02 -3.06
CA TYR A 20 5.40 1.79 -1.94
C TYR A 20 6.84 1.38 -1.59
N VAL A 21 7.68 2.38 -1.30
CA VAL A 21 9.05 2.19 -0.80
C VAL A 21 9.19 3.05 0.47
N ILE A 22 9.76 2.46 1.53
CA ILE A 22 10.02 3.14 2.79
C ILE A 22 11.52 3.00 3.10
N VAL A 23 12.19 4.13 3.32
CA VAL A 23 13.55 4.14 3.86
C VAL A 23 13.46 3.93 5.36
N ASN A 24 14.05 2.85 5.85
CA ASN A 24 14.02 2.49 7.26
C ASN A 24 15.15 3.21 8.03
N GLU A 25 14.86 4.41 8.54
CA GLU A 25 15.77 5.16 9.44
C GLU A 25 15.52 4.85 10.92
N ASP A 26 14.26 4.56 11.26
CA ASP A 26 13.80 4.16 12.60
C ASP A 26 12.75 3.04 12.45
N ILE A 27 12.85 2.01 13.31
CA ILE A 27 12.06 0.79 13.18
C ILE A 27 10.61 1.01 13.61
N GLU A 28 10.37 1.73 14.71
CA GLU A 28 9.03 2.08 15.17
C GLU A 28 8.33 2.97 14.15
N GLU A 29 9.00 4.01 13.64
CA GLU A 29 8.44 4.90 12.62
C GLU A 29 8.12 4.16 11.32
N THR A 30 8.99 3.26 10.89
CA THR A 30 8.77 2.45 9.69
C THR A 30 7.58 1.51 9.86
N ALA A 31 7.43 0.89 11.04
CA ALA A 31 6.28 0.05 11.35
C ALA A 31 4.96 0.86 11.31
N ASP A 32 4.96 2.08 11.83
CA ASP A 32 3.80 2.96 11.79
C ASP A 32 3.45 3.37 10.35
N ARG A 33 4.46 3.70 9.53
CA ARG A 33 4.28 4.01 8.11
C ARG A 33 3.67 2.84 7.34
N ILE A 34 4.15 1.61 7.58
CA ILE A 34 3.57 0.39 6.99
C ILE A 34 2.12 0.22 7.45
N SER A 35 1.85 0.39 8.75
CA SER A 35 0.50 0.27 9.32
C SER A 35 -0.47 1.27 8.69
N ASN A 36 -0.01 2.50 8.43
CA ASN A 36 -0.80 3.55 7.79
C ASN A 36 -1.10 3.25 6.32
N ILE A 37 -0.12 2.76 5.57
CA ILE A 37 -0.34 2.31 4.18
C ILE A 37 -1.38 1.18 4.15
N LEU A 38 -1.28 0.20 5.04
CA LEU A 38 -2.25 -0.90 5.12
C LEU A 38 -3.68 -0.40 5.39
N ARG A 39 -3.85 0.53 6.33
CA ARG A 39 -5.16 1.15 6.62
C ARG A 39 -5.71 1.91 5.41
N ALA A 40 -4.85 2.65 4.70
CA ALA A 40 -5.25 3.37 3.49
C ALA A 40 -5.68 2.41 2.36
N GLU A 41 -4.91 1.34 2.14
CA GLU A 41 -5.22 0.32 1.13
C GLU A 41 -6.56 -0.36 1.39
N GLN A 42 -6.88 -0.65 2.65
CA GLN A 42 -8.15 -1.26 3.07
C GLN A 42 -9.36 -0.39 2.73
N MET A 43 -9.21 0.94 2.70
CA MET A 43 -10.29 1.88 2.40
C MET A 43 -10.51 2.12 0.90
N LYS A 44 -9.66 1.57 0.02
CA LYS A 44 -9.85 1.75 -1.44
C LYS A 44 -11.21 1.21 -1.87
N THR A 45 -11.93 2.01 -2.65
CA THR A 45 -13.27 1.68 -3.19
C THR A 45 -13.27 0.35 -3.94
N CYS A 46 -12.21 0.04 -4.67
CA CYS A 46 -12.07 -1.23 -5.41
C CYS A 46 -12.04 -2.48 -4.52
N ARG A 47 -11.77 -2.34 -3.22
CA ARG A 47 -11.79 -3.44 -2.23
C ARG A 47 -13.13 -3.55 -1.51
N GLN A 48 -14.04 -2.58 -1.67
CA GLN A 48 -15.35 -2.58 -1.02
C GLN A 48 -16.33 -3.45 -1.81
N VAL A 49 -16.33 -4.75 -1.53
CA VAL A 49 -17.22 -5.71 -2.18
C VAL A 49 -18.68 -5.36 -1.89
N GLY A 50 -19.52 -5.33 -2.92
CA GLY A 50 -20.95 -5.05 -2.78
C GLY A 50 -21.27 -3.57 -2.54
N LEU A 51 -20.30 -2.66 -2.71
CA LEU A 51 -20.52 -1.24 -2.43
C LEU A 51 -21.58 -0.62 -3.34
N ARG A 52 -21.67 -1.02 -4.60
CA ARG A 52 -22.67 -0.50 -5.54
C ARG A 52 -24.08 -0.89 -5.10
N GLU A 53 -24.29 -2.17 -4.83
CA GLU A 53 -25.57 -2.72 -4.37
C GLU A 53 -25.97 -2.13 -3.01
N LEU A 54 -24.98 -1.90 -2.13
CA LEU A 54 -25.21 -1.20 -0.87
C LEU A 54 -25.68 0.24 -1.10
N LEU A 55 -25.08 0.97 -2.03
CA LEU A 55 -25.47 2.34 -2.33
C LEU A 55 -26.87 2.40 -2.95
N GLU A 56 -27.17 1.54 -3.92
CA GLU A 56 -28.49 1.48 -4.57
C GLU A 56 -29.60 1.12 -3.57
N SER A 57 -29.34 0.20 -2.64
CA SER A 57 -30.33 -0.18 -1.62
C SER A 57 -30.51 0.85 -0.50
N ARG A 58 -29.44 1.55 -0.11
CA ARG A 58 -29.45 2.49 1.03
C ARG A 58 -29.78 3.92 0.63
N PHE A 59 -29.44 4.31 -0.60
CA PHE A 59 -29.63 5.63 -1.16
C PHE A 59 -30.22 5.49 -2.56
N PRO A 60 -31.48 5.02 -2.67
CA PRO A 60 -32.14 4.95 -3.97
C PRO A 60 -32.26 6.36 -4.54
N LEU A 61 -31.89 6.52 -5.81
CA LEU A 61 -32.17 7.74 -6.54
C LEU A 61 -33.66 7.71 -6.92
N GLU A 62 -34.43 8.67 -6.41
CA GLU A 62 -35.75 8.98 -6.98
C GLU A 62 -35.55 9.69 -8.32
N ASP A 63 -36.42 9.40 -9.31
CA ASP A 63 -36.44 10.05 -10.61
C ASP A 63 -36.79 11.56 -10.52
#